data_AF-A0A2W5X1G8-F1
#
_entry.id   AF-A0A2W5X1G8-F1
#
_cell.length_a   1.000
_cell.length_b   1.000
_cell.length_c   1.000
_cell.angle_alpha   90.00
_cell.angle_beta   90.00
_cell.angle_gamma   90.00
#
_symmetry.space_group_name_H-M   'P 1'
#
loop_
_entity.id
_entity.type
_entity.pdbx_description
1 polymer ?
#
loop_
_entity_poly.entity_id
_entity_poly.type
_entity_poly.pdbx_seq_one_letter_code
_entity_poly.pdbx_strand_id
1 'polypeptide(L)' 'IPGHDGFDGGEIGAEGVAYARHAGLAFETQHLPDSPNQPNFPSTVLRPGRAFRSITILRFAVK' A
#
# COMPACT_ATOMS: atom_id res chain seq x y z
N ILE A 1 -0.42 -5.85 16.37
CA ILE A 1 0.06 -7.25 16.49
C ILE A 1 1.58 -7.17 16.58
N PRO A 2 2.23 -7.67 17.64
CA PRO A 2 3.69 -7.79 17.65
C PRO A 2 4.11 -8.58 16.41
N GLY A 3 4.93 -7.99 15.53
CA GLY A 3 5.34 -8.59 14.24
C GLY A 3 4.69 -8.01 12.98
N HIS A 4 4.04 -6.85 13.04
CA HIS A 4 3.46 -6.21 11.84
C HIS A 4 4.43 -5.26 11.10
N ASP A 5 5.59 -4.95 11.68
CA ASP A 5 6.40 -3.84 11.20
C ASP A 5 7.77 -4.31 10.69
N GLY A 6 7.76 -4.89 9.48
CA GLY A 6 8.91 -4.94 8.58
C GLY A 6 9.71 -6.23 8.59
N PHE A 7 10.22 -6.58 7.40
CA PHE A 7 11.16 -7.69 7.21
C PHE A 7 12.39 -7.54 8.13
N ASP A 8 12.81 -8.62 8.78
CA ASP A 8 13.94 -8.63 9.72
C ASP A 8 15.04 -9.65 9.36
N GLY A 9 14.90 -10.28 8.19
CA GLY A 9 15.78 -11.33 7.70
C GLY A 9 15.24 -12.75 7.92
N GLY A 10 14.10 -12.91 8.60
CA GLY A 10 13.43 -14.21 8.76
C GLY A 10 12.76 -14.71 7.49
N GLU A 11 12.30 -13.81 6.61
CA GLU A 11 11.65 -14.16 5.35
C GLU A 11 12.68 -14.36 4.23
N ILE A 12 12.76 -15.58 3.69
CA ILE A 12 13.54 -15.87 2.48
C ILE A 12 12.70 -15.48 1.25
N GLY A 13 13.18 -14.51 0.49
CA GLY A 13 12.55 -14.01 -0.73
C GLY A 13 12.63 -14.99 -1.90
N ALA A 14 11.92 -14.64 -2.98
CA ALA A 14 11.82 -15.48 -4.18
C ALA A 14 13.17 -15.82 -4.84
N GLU A 15 14.19 -14.97 -4.64
CA GLU A 15 15.55 -15.18 -5.14
C GLU A 15 16.45 -15.93 -4.15
N GLY A 16 15.89 -16.50 -3.07
CA GLY A 16 16.65 -17.17 -2.02
C GLY A 16 17.39 -16.22 -1.08
N VAL A 17 17.14 -14.91 -1.19
CA VAL A 17 17.76 -13.86 -0.37
C VAL A 17 16.81 -13.46 0.74
N ALA A 18 17.32 -13.42 1.97
CA ALA A 18 16.55 -12.94 3.12
C ALA A 18 16.20 -11.45 2.97
N TYR A 19 14.95 -11.08 3.20
CA TYR A 19 14.54 -9.68 3.21
C TYR A 19 14.99 -9.02 4.51
N ALA A 20 15.98 -8.14 4.42
CA ALA A 20 16.36 -7.30 5.54
C ALA A 20 15.39 -6.13 5.74
N ARG A 21 15.54 -5.42 6.86
CA ARG A 21 14.75 -4.21 7.12
C ARG A 21 14.93 -3.20 6.00
N HIS A 22 13.79 -2.71 5.48
CA HIS A 22 13.71 -1.80 4.33
C HIS A 22 14.18 -2.39 2.98
N ALA A 23 14.20 -3.71 2.82
CA ALA A 23 14.59 -4.37 1.56
C ALA A 23 13.66 -4.03 0.35
N GLY A 24 12.53 -3.37 0.59
CA GLY A 24 11.61 -2.95 -0.45
C GLY A 24 10.87 -1.67 -0.09
N LEU A 25 10.21 -1.09 -1.10
CA LEU A 25 9.34 0.07 -0.97
C LEU A 25 7.95 -0.30 -1.51
N ALA A 26 6.91 0.10 -0.78
CA ALA A 26 5.52 -0.03 -1.21
C ALA A 26 5.00 1.34 -1.68
N PHE A 27 4.36 1.36 -2.86
CA PHE A 27 3.66 2.53 -3.39
C PHE A 27 2.15 2.28 -3.34
N GLU A 28 1.53 2.61 -2.21
CA GLU A 28 0.12 2.32 -1.93
C GLU A 28 -0.74 3.56 -2.25
N THR A 29 -1.18 3.68 -3.49
CA THR A 29 -2.14 4.73 -3.87
C THR A 29 -3.51 4.39 -3.32
N GLN A 30 -3.96 5.15 -2.33
CA GLN A 30 -5.25 4.94 -1.67
C GLN A 30 -5.83 6.25 -1.14
N HIS A 31 -7.04 6.16 -0.59
CA HIS A 31 -7.58 7.24 0.25
C HIS A 31 -6.77 7.34 1.55
N LEU A 32 -6.98 8.42 2.30
CA LEU A 32 -6.27 8.61 3.56
C LEU A 32 -6.60 7.45 4.53
N PRO A 33 -5.60 6.98 5.31
CA PRO A 33 -5.87 6.09 6.42
C PRO A 33 -6.92 6.71 7.35
N ASP A 34 -7.81 5.87 7.88
CA ASP A 34 -8.89 6.27 8.79
C ASP A 34 -10.00 7.16 8.17
N SER A 35 -10.05 7.35 6.84
CA SER A 35 -11.10 8.14 6.17
C SER A 35 -12.55 7.83 6.59
N PRO A 36 -12.97 6.57 6.85
CA PRO A 36 -14.33 6.31 7.32
C PRO A 36 -14.69 6.95 8.67
N ASN A 37 -13.71 7.15 9.56
CA ASN A 37 -13.92 7.70 10.90
C ASN A 37 -13.57 9.18 11.01
N GLN A 38 -12.99 9.76 9.96
CA GLN A 38 -12.57 11.15 9.90
C GLN A 38 -13.52 11.93 8.97
N PRO A 39 -14.60 12.56 9.49
CA PRO A 39 -15.65 13.16 8.67
C PRO A 39 -15.17 14.32 7.78
N ASN A 40 -14.00 14.88 8.08
CA ASN A 40 -13.37 15.95 7.29
C ASN A 40 -12.46 15.42 6.17
N PHE A 41 -12.23 14.11 6.07
CA PHE A 41 -11.46 13.51 4.97
C PHE A 41 -12.35 13.26 3.76
N PRO A 42 -11.77 13.14 2.54
CA PRO A 42 -12.52 12.66 1.39
C PRO A 42 -13.22 11.33 1.70
N SER A 43 -14.52 11.26 1.38
CA SER A 43 -15.33 10.08 1.69
C SER A 43 -14.88 8.87 0.87
N THR A 44 -14.86 7.70 1.51
CA THR A 44 -14.63 6.40 0.89
C THR A 44 -15.93 5.64 0.59
N VAL A 45 -17.10 6.26 0.83
CA VAL A 45 -18.41 5.59 0.67
C VAL A 45 -18.82 5.55 -0.81
N LEU A 46 -18.98 4.33 -1.34
CA LEU A 46 -19.68 4.10 -2.61
C LEU A 46 -21.16 3.79 -2.36
N ARG A 47 -22.07 4.46 -3.08
CA ARG A 47 -23.52 4.25 -2.98
C ARG A 47 -24.05 3.50 -4.21
N PRO A 48 -25.18 2.77 -4.11
CA PRO A 48 -25.79 2.07 -5.24
C PRO A 48 -25.95 2.98 -6.47
N GLY A 49 -25.68 2.43 -7.67
CA GLY A 49 -25.75 3.16 -8.93
C GLY A 49 -24.56 4.11 -9.20
N ARG A 50 -23.59 4.21 -8.30
CA ARG A 50 -22.35 4.97 -8.53
C ARG A 50 -21.22 4.04 -8.94
N ALA A 51 -20.36 4.53 -9.84
CA ALA A 51 -19.13 3.85 -10.21
C ALA A 51 -17.97 4.37 -9.36
N PHE A 52 -17.18 3.45 -8.81
CA PHE A 52 -15.86 3.74 -8.27
C PHE A 52 -14.81 3.63 -9.38
N ARG A 53 -13.87 4.58 -9.42
CA ARG A 53 -12.75 4.55 -10.37
C ARG A 53 -11.47 5.06 -9.70
N SER A 54 -10.42 4.27 -9.78
CA SER A 54 -9.06 4.62 -9.37
C SER A 54 -8.07 4.09 -10.40
N ILE A 55 -6.99 4.82 -10.67
CA ILE A 55 -5.96 4.44 -11.65
C ILE A 55 -4.60 4.74 -11.05
N THR A 56 -3.72 3.75 -11.10
CA THR A 56 -2.32 3.85 -10.68
C THR A 56 -1.43 3.49 -11.84
N ILE A 57 -0.47 4.35 -12.16
CA ILE A 57 0.48 4.12 -13.26
C ILE A 57 1.89 4.23 -12.67
N LEU A 58 2.62 3.12 -12.63
CA LEU A 58 4.06 3.09 -12.35
C LEU A 58 4.81 3.05 -13.68
N ARG A 59 5.52 4.13 -14.03
CA ARG A 59 6.32 4.22 -15.25
C ARG A 59 7.77 4.45 -14.87
N PHE A 60 8.63 3.54 -15.31
CA PHE A 60 10.07 3.61 -15.12
C PHE A 60 10.76 3.92 -16.46
N ALA A 61 11.91 4.59 -16.38
CA ALA A 61 12.76 4.88 -17.52
C ALA A 61 14.22 4.85 -17.09
N VAL A 62 15.10 4.57 -18.04
CA VAL A 62 16.56 4.75 -17.88
C VAL A 62 16.98 6.06 -18.54
N LYS A 63 18.14 6.59 -18.17
CA LYS A 63 18.75 7.73 -18.86
C LYS A 63 19.41 7.29 -20.15
#